data_AF-A0A1G6JBG3-F1
#
_entry.id   AF-A0A1G6JBG3-F1
#
_cell.length_a   1.000
_cell.length_b   1.000
_cell.length_c   1.000
_cell.angle_alpha   90.00
_cell.angle_beta   90.00
_cell.angle_gamma   90.00
#
_symmetry.space_group_name_H-M   'P 1'
#
loop_
_entity.id
_entity.type
_entity.pdbx_description
1 polymer ?
#
loop_
_entity_poly.entity_id
_entity_poly.type
_entity_poly.pdbx_seq_one_letter_code
_entity_poly.pdbx_strand_id
1 'polypeptide(L)'
;MDSTIMKIIKHEKRLKALGMEKLCRWDFAHDNRQNPRATNIILDYTANFKEMLEEGTGMIIYGNTGAGKTFAAAQIVNELTDRGYDCMFTSMSNIITELGTLGMEGKRNLFYQIFSKDLLVLDDLGSEVESSNTNQIFIQIVNTCLSKNIPIIITTPFHEENLLEGNAKRVLAISRLMRRNISFTMQVPGERRCLELQKKQRLEALVKGAASQTPLAGYEESETEWEGTTVQECLPENIQQTLPLVENEDKER
;
A
#
# COMPACT_ATOMS: atom_id res chain seq x y z
N MET A 1 -1.08 36.06 -1.89
CA MET A 1 -1.33 35.19 -0.72
C MET A 1 0.04 34.76 -0.21
N ASP A 2 0.34 34.95 1.08
CA ASP A 2 1.68 34.74 1.66
C ASP A 2 2.13 33.27 1.50
N SER A 3 3.39 33.06 1.09
CA SER A 3 4.01 31.73 0.95
C SER A 3 3.90 30.90 2.24
N THR A 4 3.93 31.57 3.39
CA THR A 4 3.79 30.94 4.71
C THR A 4 2.38 30.40 4.94
N ILE A 5 1.35 31.17 4.58
CA ILE A 5 -0.06 30.77 4.73
C ILE A 5 -0.36 29.55 3.84
N MET A 6 0.14 29.53 2.61
CA MET A 6 -0.04 28.38 1.71
C MET A 6 0.58 27.09 2.27
N LYS A 7 1.75 27.18 2.91
CA LYS A 7 2.38 26.02 3.56
C LYS A 7 1.54 25.49 4.73
N ILE A 8 0.96 26.38 5.53
CA ILE A 8 0.09 26.00 6.66
C ILE A 8 -1.18 25.30 6.13
N ILE A 9 -1.87 25.90 5.15
CA ILE A 9 -3.08 25.33 4.55
C ILE A 9 -2.78 23.95 3.95
N LYS A 10 -1.67 23.83 3.20
CA LYS A 10 -1.22 22.56 2.63
C LYS A 10 -1.01 21.51 3.72
N HIS A 11 -0.32 21.88 4.80
CA HIS A 11 -0.05 20.98 5.93
C HIS A 11 -1.34 20.53 6.62
N GLU A 12 -2.28 21.43 6.91
CA GLU A 12 -3.56 21.09 7.53
C GLU A 12 -4.39 20.15 6.66
N LYS A 13 -4.41 20.36 5.35
CA LYS A 13 -5.08 19.46 4.40
C LYS A 13 -4.46 18.06 4.42
N ARG A 14 -3.13 17.97 4.33
CA ARG A 14 -2.39 16.70 4.41
C ARG A 14 -2.65 16.00 5.75
N LEU A 15 -2.64 16.72 6.87
CA LEU A 15 -2.90 16.16 8.20
C LEU A 15 -4.33 15.60 8.30
N LYS A 16 -5.32 16.30 7.74
CA LYS A 16 -6.70 15.83 7.69
C LYS A 16 -6.83 14.56 6.84
N ALA A 17 -6.13 14.48 5.71
CA ALA A 17 -6.16 13.31 4.83
C ALA A 17 -5.42 12.11 5.45
N LEU A 18 -4.29 12.34 6.10
CA LEU A 18 -3.39 11.28 6.59
C LEU A 18 -3.65 10.82 8.03
N GLY A 19 -4.26 11.67 8.85
CA GLY A 19 -4.49 11.41 10.28
C GLY A 19 -3.23 11.39 11.15
N MET A 20 -2.04 11.57 10.58
CA MET A 20 -0.76 11.51 11.30
C MET A 20 0.25 12.53 10.77
N GLU A 21 0.82 13.33 11.69
CA GLU A 21 1.82 14.36 11.40
C GLU A 21 3.05 13.81 10.67
N LYS A 22 3.55 12.62 11.08
CA LYS A 22 4.74 12.01 10.46
C LYS A 22 4.58 11.75 8.96
N LEU A 23 3.36 11.43 8.52
CA LEU A 23 3.07 11.05 7.13
C LEU A 23 3.02 12.29 6.22
N CYS A 24 2.74 13.47 6.77
CA CYS A 24 2.60 14.71 5.99
C CYS A 24 3.91 15.13 5.30
N ARG A 25 5.05 14.58 5.76
CA ARG A 25 6.40 14.81 5.20
C ARG A 25 6.84 13.72 4.21
N TRP A 26 6.03 12.67 4.03
CA TRP A 26 6.34 11.57 3.12
C TRP A 26 5.86 11.92 1.72
N ASP A 27 6.63 12.74 1.01
CA ASP A 27 6.34 13.16 -0.36
C ASP A 27 7.47 12.77 -1.33
N PHE A 28 7.26 13.04 -2.62
CA PHE A 28 8.22 12.70 -3.67
C PHE A 28 9.57 13.40 -3.52
N ALA A 29 9.62 14.56 -2.85
CA ALA A 29 10.87 15.29 -2.63
C ALA A 29 11.79 14.58 -1.62
N HIS A 30 11.22 13.75 -0.74
CA HIS A 30 11.96 12.97 0.25
C HIS A 30 12.10 11.48 -0.14
N ASP A 31 11.75 11.13 -1.37
CA ASP A 31 11.98 9.79 -1.90
C ASP A 31 13.45 9.59 -2.25
N ASN A 32 14.10 8.63 -1.61
CA ASN A 32 15.47 8.24 -1.93
C ASN A 32 15.57 7.31 -3.15
N ARG A 33 14.43 6.99 -3.79
CA ARG A 33 14.29 6.13 -4.97
C ARG A 33 14.94 4.75 -4.80
N GLN A 34 14.92 4.20 -3.57
CA GLN A 34 15.36 2.83 -3.30
C GLN A 34 14.56 1.79 -4.10
N ASN A 35 13.34 2.12 -4.53
CA ASN A 35 12.54 1.30 -5.43
C ASN A 35 12.08 2.14 -6.64
N PRO A 36 12.96 2.37 -7.64
CA PRO A 36 12.69 3.33 -8.71
C PRO A 36 11.51 2.89 -9.61
N ARG A 37 11.32 1.59 -9.78
CA ARG A 37 10.16 1.04 -10.50
C ARG A 37 8.85 1.40 -9.80
N ALA A 38 8.78 1.19 -8.48
CA ALA A 38 7.61 1.59 -7.69
C ALA A 38 7.39 3.11 -7.77
N THR A 39 8.46 3.91 -7.60
CA THR A 39 8.39 5.38 -7.70
C THR A 39 7.80 5.83 -9.04
N ASN A 40 8.23 5.24 -10.17
CA ASN A 40 7.69 5.60 -11.48
C ASN A 40 6.19 5.24 -11.61
N ILE A 41 5.78 4.06 -11.16
CA ILE A 41 4.37 3.63 -11.20
C ILE A 41 3.47 4.61 -10.42
N ILE A 42 3.90 5.02 -9.22
CA ILE A 42 3.10 5.95 -8.39
C ILE A 42 3.13 7.38 -8.93
N LEU A 43 4.21 7.81 -9.59
CA LEU A 43 4.29 9.09 -10.30
C LEU A 43 3.33 9.11 -11.49
N ASP A 44 3.33 8.06 -12.31
CA ASP A 44 2.45 7.95 -13.47
C ASP A 44 0.97 7.90 -13.06
N TYR A 45 0.67 7.16 -11.98
CA TYR A 45 -0.69 7.12 -11.43
C TYR A 45 -1.16 8.47 -10.91
N THR A 46 -0.33 9.17 -10.12
CA THR A 46 -0.70 10.50 -9.60
C THR A 46 -0.82 11.51 -10.73
N ALA A 47 0.05 11.47 -11.74
CA ALA A 47 -0.02 12.29 -12.96
C ALA A 47 -1.36 12.12 -13.70
N ASN A 48 -1.84 10.88 -13.83
CA ASN A 48 -3.05 10.53 -14.55
C ASN A 48 -4.27 10.29 -13.64
N PHE A 49 -4.23 10.78 -12.39
CA PHE A 49 -5.23 10.40 -11.38
C PHE A 49 -6.66 10.79 -11.74
N LYS A 50 -6.86 11.84 -12.54
CA LYS A 50 -8.21 12.22 -13.01
C LYS A 50 -8.88 11.06 -13.78
N GLU A 51 -8.16 10.41 -14.69
CA GLU A 51 -8.65 9.26 -15.45
C GLU A 51 -8.82 8.04 -14.52
N MET A 52 -7.88 7.84 -13.59
CA MET A 52 -7.99 6.78 -12.58
C MET A 52 -9.24 6.94 -11.70
N LEU A 53 -9.61 8.18 -11.36
CA LEU A 53 -10.82 8.50 -10.60
C LEU A 53 -12.09 8.23 -11.41
N GLU A 54 -12.13 8.64 -12.68
CA GLU A 54 -13.28 8.39 -13.57
C GLU A 54 -13.55 6.88 -13.72
N GLU A 55 -12.49 6.09 -13.89
CA GLU A 55 -12.54 4.62 -13.99
C GLU A 55 -12.64 3.91 -12.64
N GLY A 56 -12.46 4.61 -11.52
CA GLY A 56 -12.42 4.04 -10.17
C GLY A 56 -11.21 3.10 -9.92
N THR A 57 -10.12 3.28 -10.66
CA THR A 57 -8.91 2.45 -10.63
C THR A 57 -8.01 2.84 -9.46
N GLY A 58 -7.86 1.92 -8.52
CA GLY A 58 -6.96 2.06 -7.37
C GLY A 58 -5.63 1.34 -7.55
N MET A 59 -4.98 1.01 -6.43
CA MET A 59 -3.76 0.20 -6.43
C MET A 59 -3.77 -0.89 -5.35
N ILE A 60 -2.99 -1.94 -5.56
CA ILE A 60 -2.60 -2.88 -4.51
C ILE A 60 -1.08 -2.98 -4.47
N ILE A 61 -0.51 -2.59 -3.33
CA ILE A 61 0.92 -2.53 -3.09
C ILE A 61 1.30 -3.70 -2.16
N TYR A 62 2.00 -4.68 -2.73
CA TYR A 62 2.50 -5.85 -2.02
C TYR A 62 3.94 -5.66 -1.53
N GLY A 63 4.41 -6.51 -0.63
CA GLY A 63 5.83 -6.62 -0.27
C GLY A 63 6.05 -6.73 1.24
N ASN A 64 7.23 -7.19 1.66
CA ASN A 64 7.50 -7.46 3.07
C ASN A 64 7.44 -6.19 3.94
N THR A 65 7.33 -6.40 5.26
CA THR A 65 7.43 -5.32 6.25
C THR A 65 8.72 -4.54 6.05
N GLY A 66 8.65 -3.21 6.11
CA GLY A 66 9.81 -2.34 5.91
C GLY A 66 10.18 -2.03 4.45
N ALA A 67 9.47 -2.59 3.46
CA ALA A 67 9.67 -2.29 2.03
C ALA A 67 9.20 -0.89 1.57
N GLY A 68 8.53 -0.12 2.44
CA GLY A 68 8.10 1.25 2.13
C GLY A 68 6.70 1.39 1.54
N LYS A 69 5.83 0.37 1.66
CA LYS A 69 4.45 0.40 1.11
C LYS A 69 3.61 1.57 1.66
N THR A 70 3.55 1.73 2.98
CA THR A 70 2.89 2.85 3.66
C THR A 70 3.48 4.20 3.23
N PHE A 71 4.80 4.24 2.96
CA PHE A 71 5.47 5.44 2.46
C PHE A 71 4.97 5.79 1.05
N ALA A 72 4.96 4.82 0.13
CA ALA A 72 4.44 5.01 -1.23
C ALA A 72 2.97 5.45 -1.23
N ALA A 73 2.13 4.83 -0.40
CA ALA A 73 0.73 5.20 -0.28
C ALA A 73 0.53 6.62 0.30
N ALA A 74 1.35 7.02 1.29
CA ALA A 74 1.33 8.38 1.83
C ALA A 74 1.82 9.42 0.81
N GLN A 75 2.81 9.09 -0.03
CA GLN A 75 3.27 9.97 -1.12
C GLN A 75 2.15 10.26 -2.11
N ILE A 76 1.40 9.22 -2.51
CA ILE A 76 0.22 9.38 -3.38
C ILE A 76 -0.80 10.31 -2.74
N VAL A 77 -1.17 10.06 -1.48
CA VAL A 77 -2.16 10.91 -0.76
C VAL A 77 -1.67 12.35 -0.66
N ASN A 78 -0.41 12.58 -0.31
CA ASN A 78 0.17 13.93 -0.22
C ASN A 78 0.11 14.66 -1.56
N GLU A 79 0.51 14.01 -2.65
CA GLU A 79 0.50 14.59 -3.99
C GLU A 79 -0.92 14.94 -4.45
N LEU A 80 -1.87 14.03 -4.26
CA LEU A 80 -3.25 14.25 -4.69
C LEU A 80 -3.98 15.28 -3.83
N THR A 81 -3.72 15.29 -2.52
CA THR A 81 -4.25 16.32 -1.61
C THR A 81 -3.73 17.71 -2.00
N ASP A 82 -2.46 17.82 -2.38
CA ASP A 82 -1.86 19.08 -2.84
C ASP A 82 -2.49 19.57 -4.15
N ARG A 83 -2.89 18.64 -5.02
CA ARG A 83 -3.61 18.91 -6.27
C ARG A 83 -5.11 19.20 -6.07
N GLY A 84 -5.60 19.07 -4.84
CA GLY A 84 -6.96 19.45 -4.45
C GLY A 84 -7.98 18.31 -4.38
N TYR A 85 -7.55 17.05 -4.52
CA TYR A 85 -8.42 15.89 -4.32
C TYR A 85 -8.65 15.63 -2.81
N ASP A 86 -9.86 15.20 -2.45
CA ASP A 86 -10.19 14.83 -1.06
C ASP A 86 -9.84 13.36 -0.82
N CYS A 87 -8.69 13.12 -0.19
CA CYS A 87 -8.19 11.79 0.09
C CYS A 87 -8.41 11.40 1.56
N MET A 88 -8.46 10.10 1.85
CA MET A 88 -8.45 9.57 3.22
C MET A 88 -7.48 8.40 3.32
N PHE A 89 -6.56 8.48 4.27
CA PHE A 89 -5.64 7.42 4.65
C PHE A 89 -6.05 6.84 5.99
N THR A 90 -6.27 5.53 6.04
CA THR A 90 -6.63 4.84 7.28
C THR A 90 -6.26 3.36 7.20
N SER A 91 -6.54 2.60 8.24
CA SER A 91 -6.41 1.14 8.27
C SER A 91 -7.74 0.50 8.67
N MET A 92 -7.91 -0.78 8.36
CA MET A 92 -9.09 -1.52 8.80
C MET A 92 -9.21 -1.51 10.32
N SER A 93 -8.10 -1.67 11.04
CA SER A 93 -8.04 -1.59 12.50
C SER A 93 -8.56 -0.26 13.04
N ASN A 94 -8.14 0.86 12.46
CA ASN A 94 -8.59 2.20 12.87
C ASN A 94 -10.11 2.37 12.66
N ILE A 95 -10.62 1.96 11.48
CA ILE A 95 -12.05 2.04 11.17
C ILE A 95 -12.87 1.22 12.18
N ILE A 96 -12.44 -0.01 12.49
CA ILE A 96 -13.15 -0.90 13.41
C ILE A 96 -13.15 -0.33 14.82
N THR A 97 -12.00 0.18 15.28
CA THR A 97 -11.88 0.83 16.60
C THR A 97 -12.81 2.04 16.69
N GLU A 98 -12.81 2.91 15.67
CA GLU A 98 -13.66 4.09 15.65
C GLU A 98 -15.15 3.70 15.65
N LEU A 99 -15.57 2.77 14.77
CA LEU A 99 -16.92 2.24 14.74
C LEU A 99 -17.34 1.61 16.07
N GLY A 100 -16.41 0.99 16.81
CA GLY A 100 -16.68 0.41 18.13
C GLY A 100 -17.06 1.45 19.19
N THR A 101 -16.55 2.68 19.05
CA THR A 101 -16.80 3.77 20.00
C THR A 101 -18.02 4.64 19.65
N LEU A 102 -18.46 4.61 18.39
CA LEU A 102 -19.51 5.49 17.89
C LEU A 102 -20.93 4.90 18.04
N GLY A 103 -21.88 5.79 18.37
CA GLY A 103 -23.31 5.50 18.26
C GLY A 103 -23.77 5.38 16.79
N MET A 104 -25.03 5.01 16.55
CA MET A 104 -25.57 4.77 15.20
C MET A 104 -25.37 5.95 14.23
N GLU A 105 -25.56 7.17 14.71
CA GLU A 105 -25.41 8.38 13.89
C GLU A 105 -23.94 8.67 13.57
N GLY A 106 -23.04 8.46 14.54
CA GLY A 106 -21.59 8.57 14.33
C GLY A 106 -21.09 7.56 13.31
N LYS A 107 -21.55 6.30 13.39
CA LYS A 107 -21.22 5.25 12.40
C LYS A 107 -21.64 5.66 10.99
N ARG A 108 -22.84 6.22 10.83
CA ARG A 108 -23.34 6.72 9.55
C ARG A 108 -22.47 7.86 9.02
N ASN A 109 -22.08 8.79 9.89
CA ASN A 109 -21.21 9.90 9.54
C ASN A 109 -19.82 9.42 9.09
N LEU A 110 -19.21 8.45 9.79
CA LEU A 110 -17.93 7.88 9.38
C LEU A 110 -18.01 7.25 7.98
N PHE A 111 -19.04 6.43 7.72
CA PHE A 111 -19.23 5.89 6.38
C PHE A 111 -19.48 6.97 5.32
N TYR A 112 -20.24 8.02 5.66
CA TYR A 112 -20.43 9.15 4.75
C TYR A 112 -19.11 9.83 4.42
N GLN A 113 -18.25 10.06 5.42
CA GLN A 113 -16.93 10.65 5.24
C GLN A 113 -16.01 9.76 4.39
N ILE A 114 -16.04 8.44 4.58
CA ILE A 114 -15.24 7.49 3.77
C ILE A 114 -15.72 7.54 2.31
N PHE A 115 -17.03 7.49 2.08
CA PHE A 115 -17.61 7.38 0.74
C PHE A 115 -17.81 8.72 0.01
N SER A 116 -17.38 9.83 0.61
CA SER A 116 -17.35 11.14 -0.06
C SER A 116 -15.96 11.51 -0.59
N LYS A 117 -14.98 10.61 -0.48
CA LYS A 117 -13.59 10.83 -0.88
C LYS A 117 -13.38 10.53 -2.35
N ASP A 118 -12.43 11.24 -2.94
CA ASP A 118 -11.88 10.95 -4.27
C ASP A 118 -10.90 9.78 -4.21
N LEU A 119 -10.29 9.50 -3.06
CA LEU A 119 -9.38 8.37 -2.86
C LEU A 119 -9.46 7.84 -1.43
N LEU A 120 -9.57 6.52 -1.30
CA LEU A 120 -9.43 5.82 -0.02
C LEU A 120 -8.15 4.99 0.00
N VAL A 121 -7.33 5.13 1.03
CA VAL A 121 -6.22 4.23 1.32
C VAL A 121 -6.55 3.37 2.53
N LEU A 122 -6.41 2.05 2.38
CA LEU A 122 -6.46 1.06 3.44
C LEU A 122 -5.06 0.48 3.64
N ASP A 123 -4.37 0.98 4.66
CA ASP A 123 -3.02 0.59 5.01
C ASP A 123 -2.98 -0.69 5.85
N ASP A 124 -1.97 -1.50 5.61
CA ASP A 124 -1.65 -2.78 6.27
C ASP A 124 -2.84 -3.77 6.33
N LEU A 125 -3.48 -3.98 5.18
CA LEU A 125 -4.55 -4.97 5.05
C LEU A 125 -4.03 -6.40 5.28
N GLY A 126 -4.74 -7.13 6.14
CA GLY A 126 -4.42 -8.48 6.60
C GLY A 126 -3.74 -8.52 7.96
N SER A 127 -3.38 -7.37 8.54
CA SER A 127 -2.88 -7.29 9.91
C SER A 127 -4.00 -7.29 10.95
N GLU A 128 -5.24 -7.06 10.52
CA GLU A 128 -6.40 -7.03 11.40
C GLU A 128 -6.83 -8.41 11.88
N VAL A 129 -7.44 -8.46 13.08
CA VAL A 129 -8.07 -9.70 13.56
C VAL A 129 -9.28 -10.01 12.70
N GLU A 130 -9.23 -11.14 11.99
CA GLU A 130 -10.36 -11.62 11.23
C GLU A 130 -11.51 -12.02 12.14
N SER A 131 -12.61 -11.29 12.01
CA SER A 131 -13.88 -11.59 12.68
C SER A 131 -15.03 -11.42 11.69
N SER A 132 -16.19 -12.01 11.99
CA SER A 132 -17.39 -11.83 11.16
C SER A 132 -17.72 -10.34 10.95
N ASN A 133 -17.60 -9.53 12.00
CA ASN A 133 -17.85 -8.09 11.95
C ASN A 133 -16.79 -7.36 11.09
N THR A 134 -15.51 -7.65 11.30
CA THR A 134 -14.39 -7.11 10.50
C THR A 134 -14.60 -7.37 9.02
N ASN A 135 -14.94 -8.61 8.67
CA ASN A 135 -15.17 -9.01 7.29
C ASN A 135 -16.40 -8.33 6.69
N GLN A 136 -17.49 -8.20 7.45
CA GLN A 136 -18.68 -7.49 7.00
C GLN A 136 -18.40 -6.01 6.70
N ILE A 137 -17.65 -5.33 7.57
CA ILE A 137 -17.25 -3.93 7.37
C ILE A 137 -16.35 -3.80 6.14
N PHE A 138 -15.33 -4.65 6.01
CA PHE A 138 -14.45 -4.66 4.83
C PHE A 138 -15.24 -4.85 3.53
N ILE A 139 -16.10 -5.87 3.48
CA ILE A 139 -16.94 -6.17 2.31
C ILE A 139 -17.85 -4.98 1.98
N GLN A 140 -18.44 -4.33 2.99
CA GLN A 140 -19.27 -3.15 2.80
C GLN A 140 -18.47 -1.99 2.19
N ILE A 141 -17.29 -1.69 2.73
CA ILE A 141 -16.41 -0.61 2.22
C ILE A 141 -16.03 -0.88 0.77
N VAL A 142 -15.50 -2.07 0.49
CA VAL A 142 -15.03 -2.45 -0.85
C VAL A 142 -16.16 -2.39 -1.87
N ASN A 143 -17.30 -3.04 -1.58
CA ASN A 143 -18.42 -3.04 -2.53
C ASN A 143 -18.97 -1.64 -2.78
N THR A 144 -19.03 -0.79 -1.75
CA THR A 144 -19.52 0.59 -1.90
C THR A 144 -18.56 1.41 -2.75
N CYS A 145 -17.25 1.32 -2.50
CA CYS A 145 -16.26 2.03 -3.31
C CYS A 145 -16.29 1.57 -4.77
N LEU A 146 -16.36 0.25 -5.01
CA LEU A 146 -16.49 -0.29 -6.37
C LEU A 146 -17.75 0.23 -7.07
N SER A 147 -18.89 0.27 -6.38
CA SER A 147 -20.17 0.74 -6.95
C SER A 147 -20.19 2.25 -7.24
N LYS A 148 -19.39 3.03 -6.50
CA LYS A 148 -19.32 4.49 -6.62
C LYS A 148 -18.10 4.98 -7.40
N ASN A 149 -17.33 4.07 -8.01
CA ASN A 149 -16.05 4.37 -8.66
C ASN A 149 -15.09 5.17 -7.76
N ILE A 150 -15.03 4.86 -6.47
CA ILE A 150 -14.04 5.43 -5.56
C ILE A 150 -12.79 4.55 -5.66
N PRO A 151 -11.65 5.06 -6.19
CA PRO A 151 -10.38 4.35 -6.16
C PRO A 151 -9.99 3.96 -4.73
N ILE A 152 -9.48 2.73 -4.57
CA ILE A 152 -8.94 2.23 -3.30
C ILE A 152 -7.48 1.84 -3.47
N ILE A 153 -6.59 2.39 -2.66
CA ILE A 153 -5.22 1.89 -2.53
C ILE A 153 -5.13 0.98 -1.31
N ILE A 154 -4.55 -0.19 -1.49
CA ILE A 154 -4.32 -1.16 -0.43
C ILE A 154 -2.83 -1.39 -0.30
N THR A 155 -2.31 -1.34 0.93
CA THR A 155 -0.97 -1.87 1.22
C THR A 155 -1.12 -3.18 1.99
N THR A 156 -0.31 -4.18 1.68
CA THR A 156 -0.37 -5.45 2.38
C THR A 156 1.01 -6.12 2.47
N PRO A 157 1.37 -6.67 3.64
CA PRO A 157 2.61 -7.44 3.78
C PRO A 157 2.52 -8.84 3.15
N PHE A 158 1.32 -9.29 2.79
CA PHE A 158 1.06 -10.63 2.29
C PHE A 158 1.17 -10.70 0.76
N HIS A 159 1.38 -11.91 0.23
CA HIS A 159 1.29 -12.16 -1.21
C HIS A 159 -0.17 -12.32 -1.66
N GLU A 160 -0.41 -12.21 -2.97
CA GLU A 160 -1.74 -12.30 -3.58
C GLU A 160 -2.49 -13.58 -3.16
N GLU A 161 -1.81 -14.73 -3.12
CA GLU A 161 -2.39 -16.02 -2.74
C GLU A 161 -2.98 -16.01 -1.34
N ASN A 162 -2.24 -15.46 -0.37
CA ASN A 162 -2.67 -15.36 1.02
C ASN A 162 -3.90 -14.46 1.20
N LEU A 163 -4.09 -13.46 0.32
CA LEU A 163 -5.29 -12.61 0.34
C LEU A 163 -6.54 -13.34 -0.18
N LEU A 164 -6.37 -14.42 -0.93
CA LEU A 164 -7.45 -15.21 -1.52
C LEU A 164 -7.87 -16.41 -0.66
N GLU A 165 -7.34 -16.52 0.56
CA GLU A 165 -7.73 -17.53 1.53
C GLU A 165 -8.85 -17.03 2.47
N GLY A 166 -9.57 -17.96 3.09
CA GLY A 166 -10.56 -17.66 4.13
C GLY A 166 -11.99 -17.41 3.64
N ASN A 167 -12.64 -16.37 4.17
CA ASN A 167 -14.08 -16.13 3.96
C ASN A 167 -14.43 -15.86 2.48
N ALA A 168 -15.26 -16.71 1.87
CA ALA A 168 -15.60 -16.63 0.45
C ALA A 168 -16.10 -15.25 -0.03
N LYS A 169 -16.85 -14.51 0.81
CA LYS A 169 -17.33 -13.16 0.44
C LYS A 169 -16.21 -12.13 0.47
N ARG A 170 -15.26 -12.27 1.41
CA ARG A 170 -14.06 -11.43 1.48
C ARG A 170 -13.16 -11.71 0.28
N VAL A 171 -12.91 -12.98 -0.04
CA VAL A 171 -12.15 -13.41 -1.21
C VAL A 171 -12.76 -12.86 -2.50
N LEU A 172 -14.09 -12.91 -2.64
CA LEU A 172 -14.78 -12.32 -3.79
C LEU A 172 -14.56 -10.80 -3.88
N ALA A 173 -14.61 -10.08 -2.75
CA ALA A 173 -14.38 -8.64 -2.72
C ALA A 173 -12.92 -8.30 -3.12
N ILE A 174 -11.94 -9.04 -2.60
CA ILE A 174 -10.53 -8.92 -2.95
C ILE A 174 -10.30 -9.22 -4.43
N SER A 175 -10.88 -10.29 -4.96
CA SER A 175 -10.80 -10.65 -6.38
C SER A 175 -11.37 -9.56 -7.29
N ARG A 176 -12.40 -8.83 -6.85
CA ARG A 176 -12.94 -7.68 -7.60
C ARG A 176 -12.00 -6.48 -7.57
N LEU A 177 -11.35 -6.23 -6.44
CA LEU A 177 -10.34 -5.19 -6.33
C LEU A 177 -9.14 -5.49 -7.23
N MET A 178 -8.63 -6.72 -7.22
CA MET A 178 -7.50 -7.13 -8.07
C MET A 178 -7.78 -6.95 -9.56
N ARG A 179 -9.00 -7.24 -10.02
CA ARG A 179 -9.38 -7.03 -11.44
C ARG A 179 -9.41 -5.55 -11.85
N ARG A 180 -9.76 -4.65 -10.91
CA ARG A 180 -9.92 -3.23 -11.20
C ARG A 180 -8.64 -2.42 -10.97
N ASN A 181 -7.84 -2.83 -9.99
CA ASN A 181 -6.71 -2.05 -9.51
C ASN A 181 -5.40 -2.49 -10.13
N ILE A 182 -4.50 -1.53 -10.30
CA ILE A 182 -3.11 -1.80 -10.68
C ILE A 182 -2.39 -2.42 -9.48
N SER A 183 -1.65 -3.50 -9.67
CA SER A 183 -0.90 -4.13 -8.59
C SER A 183 0.60 -4.19 -8.88
N PHE A 184 1.41 -4.04 -7.82
CA PHE A 184 2.85 -4.24 -7.90
C PHE A 184 3.44 -4.60 -6.53
N THR A 185 4.62 -5.22 -6.55
CA THR A 185 5.33 -5.62 -5.34
C THR A 185 6.52 -4.70 -5.09
N MET A 186 6.64 -4.22 -3.85
CA MET A 186 7.80 -3.49 -3.38
C MET A 186 8.81 -4.45 -2.74
N GLN A 187 10.07 -4.31 -3.15
CA GLN A 187 11.18 -5.05 -2.56
C GLN A 187 11.74 -4.30 -1.36
N VAL A 188 12.22 -5.05 -0.36
CA VAL A 188 12.92 -4.46 0.78
C VAL A 188 14.26 -3.90 0.29
N PRO A 189 14.59 -2.62 0.57
CA PRO A 189 15.87 -2.05 0.19
C PRO A 189 17.04 -2.88 0.74
N GLY A 190 18.03 -3.18 -0.11
CA GLY A 190 19.17 -4.04 0.25
C GLY A 190 19.93 -3.56 1.49
N GLU A 191 20.06 -2.25 1.67
CA GLU A 191 20.68 -1.63 2.85
C GLU A 191 19.95 -1.98 4.16
N ARG A 192 18.60 -1.96 4.16
CA ARG A 192 17.80 -2.35 5.33
C ARG A 192 17.95 -3.83 5.63
N ARG A 193 17.91 -4.67 4.60
CA ARG A 193 18.13 -6.12 4.74
C ARG A 193 19.49 -6.40 5.39
N CYS A 194 20.55 -5.70 4.96
CA CYS A 194 21.88 -5.83 5.56
C CYS A 194 21.91 -5.37 7.03
N LEU A 195 21.24 -4.26 7.36
CA LEU A 195 21.23 -3.71 8.72
C LEU A 195 20.44 -4.59 9.71
N GLU A 196 19.31 -5.16 9.26
CA GLU A 196 18.55 -6.14 10.03
C GLU A 196 19.32 -7.44 10.24
N LEU A 197 20.02 -7.94 9.22
CA LEU A 197 20.91 -9.10 9.32
C LEU A 197 22.04 -8.84 10.32
N GLN A 198 22.72 -7.69 10.24
CA GLN A 198 23.77 -7.32 11.19
C GLN A 198 23.24 -7.19 12.62
N LYS A 199 22.06 -6.59 12.80
CA LYS A 199 21.40 -6.48 14.11
C LYS A 199 21.03 -7.87 14.65
N LYS A 200 20.47 -8.76 13.82
CA LYS A 200 20.14 -10.14 14.17
C LYS A 200 21.40 -10.90 14.57
N GLN A 201 22.45 -10.88 13.76
CA GLN A 201 23.75 -11.51 14.05
C GLN A 201 24.36 -10.99 15.35
N ARG A 202 24.30 -9.68 15.61
CA ARG A 202 24.78 -9.08 16.86
C ARG A 202 23.98 -9.57 18.07
N LEU A 203 22.65 -9.62 17.97
CA LEU A 203 21.80 -10.10 19.05
C LEU A 203 22.00 -11.59 19.30
N GLU A 204 22.12 -12.40 18.25
CA GLU A 204 22.45 -13.81 18.36
C GLU A 204 23.83 -14.04 19.00
N ALA A 205 24.84 -13.23 18.66
CA ALA A 205 26.16 -13.31 19.29
C ALA A 205 26.09 -12.98 20.80
N LEU A 206 25.25 -12.03 21.20
CA LEU A 206 25.02 -11.70 22.61
C LEU A 206 24.30 -12.82 23.36
N VAL A 207 23.32 -13.48 22.74
CA VAL A 207 22.60 -14.62 23.33
C VAL A 207 23.49 -15.86 23.40
N LYS A 208 24.25 -16.16 22.34
CA LYS A 208 25.22 -17.28 22.30
C LYS A 208 26.40 -17.05 23.24
N GLY A 209 26.80 -15.80 23.47
CA GLY A 209 27.80 -15.44 24.48
C GLY A 209 27.31 -15.52 25.93
N ALA A 210 26.00 -15.58 26.16
CA ALA A 210 25.38 -15.70 27.48
C ALA A 210 25.00 -17.15 27.86
N ALA A 211 25.04 -18.11 26.93
CA ALA A 211 24.63 -19.48 27.16
C ALA A 211 25.77 -20.48 26.87
N SER A 212 26.34 -21.06 27.92
CA SER A 212 27.04 -22.34 27.82
C SER A 212 26.04 -23.47 27.54
N GLN A 213 26.25 -24.20 26.44
CA GLN A 213 25.58 -25.44 25.98
C GLN A 213 24.10 -25.25 25.57
N THR A 214 23.57 -25.72 24.44
CA THR A 214 23.81 -26.86 23.52
C THR A 214 23.18 -26.45 22.15
N PRO A 215 23.55 -27.02 20.99
CA PRO A 215 22.97 -26.62 19.71
C PRO A 215 21.50 -27.11 19.60
N LEU A 216 20.56 -26.18 19.42
CA LEU A 216 19.22 -26.49 18.94
C LEU A 216 19.32 -26.76 17.44
N ALA A 217 19.07 -28.02 17.08
CA ALA A 217 19.01 -28.50 15.71
C ALA A 217 17.84 -27.86 14.94
N GLY A 218 18.11 -27.51 13.68
CA GLY A 218 17.15 -27.53 12.59
C GLY A 218 16.13 -26.41 12.52
N TYR A 219 16.50 -25.30 11.89
CA TYR A 219 15.59 -24.62 10.97
C TYR A 219 16.31 -24.56 9.63
N GLU A 220 15.95 -25.46 8.72
CA GLU A 220 16.27 -25.32 7.30
C GLU A 220 15.50 -24.10 6.80
N GLU A 221 16.19 -22.98 6.56
CA GLU A 221 15.67 -21.93 5.69
C GLU A 221 15.61 -22.54 4.28
N SER A 222 14.40 -22.75 3.76
CA SER A 222 14.21 -23.07 2.35
C SER A 222 14.63 -21.85 1.53
N GLU A 223 15.88 -21.88 1.05
CA GLU A 223 16.35 -21.07 -0.06
C GLU A 223 15.55 -21.46 -1.30
N THR A 224 14.47 -20.73 -1.59
CA THR A 224 13.99 -20.63 -2.97
C THR A 224 14.68 -19.44 -3.61
N GLU A 225 15.71 -19.75 -4.40
CA GLU A 225 16.26 -18.86 -5.42
C GLU A 225 15.10 -18.32 -6.26
N TRP A 226 15.01 -16.99 -6.33
CA TRP A 226 13.99 -16.29 -7.08
C TRP A 226 14.37 -16.29 -8.56
N GLU A 227 13.91 -17.29 -9.31
CA GLU A 227 13.76 -17.14 -10.75
C GLU A 227 12.53 -16.26 -11.01
N GLY A 228 12.77 -15.14 -11.68
CA GLY A 228 11.79 -14.09 -11.88
C GLY A 228 10.52 -14.59 -12.56
N THR A 229 9.37 -14.38 -11.90
CA THR A 229 8.08 -14.49 -12.57
C THR A 229 7.87 -13.22 -13.40
N THR A 230 7.90 -13.41 -14.71
CA THR A 230 7.61 -12.44 -15.75
C THR A 230 6.24 -11.80 -15.49
N VAL A 231 6.21 -10.48 -15.56
CA VAL A 231 4.97 -9.68 -15.51
C VAL A 231 4.09 -10.12 -16.67
N GLN A 232 2.96 -10.76 -16.39
CA GLN A 232 1.90 -10.85 -17.38
C GLN A 232 1.24 -9.47 -17.49
N GLU A 233 1.36 -8.91 -18.68
CA GLU A 233 0.87 -7.61 -19.09
C GLU A 233 -0.61 -7.43 -18.72
N CYS A 234 -0.89 -6.46 -17.85
CA CYS A 234 -2.22 -5.90 -17.65
C CYS A 234 -2.11 -4.39 -17.78
N LEU A 235 -1.74 -3.94 -18.99
CA LEU A 235 -1.96 -2.57 -19.44
C LEU A 235 -3.16 -2.58 -20.39
N PRO A 236 -4.12 -1.67 -20.26
CA PRO A 236 -5.19 -1.54 -21.24
C PRO A 236 -4.62 -1.20 -22.63
N GLU A 237 -5.19 -1.78 -23.68
CA GLU A 237 -4.67 -1.79 -25.07
C GLU A 237 -4.41 -0.39 -25.65
N ASN A 238 -5.01 0.65 -25.08
CA ASN A 238 -4.89 2.04 -25.49
C ASN A 238 -3.55 2.71 -25.11
N ILE A 239 -2.76 2.12 -24.20
CA ILE A 239 -1.48 2.70 -23.74
C ILE A 239 -0.26 2.06 -24.42
N GLN A 240 -0.40 0.85 -24.97
CA GLN A 240 0.71 0.09 -25.59
C GLN A 240 1.28 0.73 -26.87
N GLN A 241 0.60 1.71 -27.48
CA GLN A 241 1.01 2.32 -28.76
C GLN A 241 1.91 3.56 -28.63
N THR A 242 2.29 3.99 -27.42
CA THR A 242 3.05 5.25 -27.23
C THR A 242 4.44 5.10 -26.60
N LEU A 243 4.92 3.88 -26.36
CA LEU A 243 6.26 3.64 -25.83
C LEU A 243 7.28 3.35 -26.93
N PRO A 244 8.45 4.00 -26.95
CA PRO A 244 9.49 3.74 -27.94
C PRO A 244 10.03 2.31 -27.78
N LEU A 245 10.11 1.58 -28.91
CA LEU A 245 10.70 0.26 -29.00
C LEU A 245 12.18 0.32 -28.58
N VAL A 246 12.52 -0.33 -27.48
CA VAL A 246 13.91 -0.62 -27.12
C VAL A 246 14.29 -1.89 -27.86
N GLU A 247 15.07 -1.75 -28.93
CA GLU A 247 15.72 -2.88 -29.60
C GLU A 247 16.68 -3.54 -28.60
N ASN A 248 16.48 -4.84 -28.38
CA ASN A 248 17.42 -5.67 -27.63
C ASN A 248 18.63 -5.93 -28.53
N GLU A 249 19.77 -5.33 -28.23
CA GLU A 249 21.05 -5.79 -28.78
C GLU A 249 21.54 -7.03 -28.01
N ASP A 250 21.98 -7.98 -28.83
CA ASP A 250 22.21 -9.38 -28.58
C ASP A 250 23.29 -9.75 -27.55
N LYS A 251 23.11 -10.98 -27.06
CA LYS A 251 24.16 -11.86 -26.55
C LYS A 251 25.30 -11.98 -27.57
N GLU A 252 26.55 -11.81 -27.13
CA GLU A 252 27.68 -12.69 -27.50
C GLU A 252 28.95 -12.33 -26.70
N ARG A 253 29.23 -13.11 -25.65
CA ARG A 253 30.50 -13.82 -25.36
C ARG A 253 30.58 -14.31 -23.92
#